data_AF-A0A7S3G4C0-F1
#
_entry.id   AF-A0A7S3G4C0-F1
#
_cell.length_a   1.000
_cell.length_b   1.000
_cell.length_c   1.000
_cell.angle_alpha   90.00
_cell.angle_beta   90.00
_cell.angle_gamma   90.00
#
_symmetry.space_group_name_H-M   'P 1'
#
loop_
_entity.id
_entity.type
_entity.pdbx_description
1 polymer ?
#
loop_
_entity_poly.entity_id
_entity_poly.type
_entity_poly.pdbx_seq_one_letter_code
_entity_poly.pdbx_strand_id
1 'polypeptide(L)'
;EPFLICFVLLLVEDARPQLNATANSMKGKGSEAIENYKNCSFRFISIENIHVMRSSSNSLRDLCLSANVDSADFLSLLSGTGWMQHISRVMAGANEVVRTLYYPGCFFPFPVTPLHT
;
A
#
# COMPACT_ATOMS: atom_id res chain seq x y z
N GLU A 1 37.19 0.61 -7.71
CA GLU A 1 36.38 1.85 -7.68
C GLU A 1 35.12 1.67 -6.84
N PRO A 2 35.06 2.31 -5.66
CA PRO A 2 34.13 1.97 -4.60
C PRO A 2 32.72 2.52 -4.89
N PHE A 3 31.74 1.62 -4.72
CA PHE A 3 30.32 1.88 -4.45
C PHE A 3 29.65 2.97 -5.30
N LEU A 4 29.04 2.52 -6.40
CA LEU A 4 27.99 3.24 -7.11
C LEU A 4 26.83 3.50 -6.13
N ILE A 5 26.89 4.60 -5.39
CA ILE A 5 25.75 5.11 -4.63
C ILE A 5 24.69 5.42 -5.68
N CYS A 6 23.64 4.59 -5.73
CA CYS A 6 22.49 4.81 -6.58
C CYS A 6 21.81 6.10 -6.07
N PHE A 7 22.09 7.23 -6.72
CA PHE A 7 21.44 8.50 -6.43
C PHE A 7 19.99 8.44 -6.94
N VAL A 8 19.11 7.74 -6.22
CA VAL A 8 17.67 7.97 -6.34
C VAL A 8 17.42 9.37 -5.78
N LEU A 9 17.26 10.35 -6.68
CA LEU A 9 17.11 11.75 -6.31
C LEU A 9 15.65 12.10 -5.98
N LEU A 10 14.71 11.29 -6.49
CA LEU A 10 13.27 11.45 -6.32
C LEU A 10 12.60 10.08 -6.16
N LEU A 11 11.81 9.92 -5.11
CA LEU A 11 10.86 8.80 -4.96
C LEU A 11 9.46 9.34 -5.21
N VAL A 12 8.74 8.72 -6.14
CA VAL A 12 7.32 8.93 -6.40
C VAL A 12 6.56 7.72 -5.91
N GLU A 13 5.73 7.90 -4.89
CA GLU A 13 4.82 6.86 -4.43
C GLU A 13 3.38 7.22 -4.78
N ASP A 14 2.79 6.46 -5.68
CA ASP A 14 1.36 6.56 -5.97
C ASP A 14 0.60 5.70 -4.95
N ALA A 15 -0.25 6.36 -4.16
CA ALA A 15 -1.06 5.68 -3.15
C ALA A 15 -2.01 4.64 -3.76
N ARG A 16 -2.41 4.81 -5.03
CA ARG A 16 -3.41 3.94 -5.66
C ARG A 16 -2.88 2.53 -5.93
N PRO A 17 -3.76 1.53 -6.02
CA PRO A 17 -3.44 0.27 -6.68
C PRO A 17 -3.12 0.53 -8.15
N GLN A 18 -2.19 -0.24 -8.71
CA GLN A 18 -1.80 -0.12 -10.12
C GLN A 18 -3.00 -0.18 -11.07
N LEU A 19 -3.96 -1.08 -10.81
CA LEU A 19 -5.18 -1.20 -11.61
C LEU A 19 -5.99 0.10 -11.60
N ASN A 20 -6.14 0.74 -10.44
CA ASN A 20 -6.87 2.00 -10.28
C ASN A 20 -6.12 3.16 -10.95
N ALA A 21 -4.78 3.15 -10.90
CA ALA A 21 -3.96 4.11 -11.62
C ALA A 21 -4.14 3.97 -13.14
N THR A 22 -4.03 2.74 -13.67
CA THR A 22 -4.25 2.44 -15.09
C THR A 22 -5.66 2.80 -15.54
N ALA A 23 -6.70 2.49 -14.74
CA ALA A 23 -8.07 2.85 -15.05
C ALA A 23 -8.29 4.38 -15.10
N ASN A 24 -7.60 5.13 -14.24
CA ASN A 24 -7.60 6.59 -14.32
C ASN A 24 -6.85 7.08 -15.56
N SER A 25 -5.72 6.45 -15.91
CA SER A 25 -4.96 6.76 -17.13
C SER A 25 -5.78 6.56 -18.40
N MET A 26 -6.54 5.46 -18.48
CA MET A 26 -7.47 5.18 -19.58
C MET A 26 -8.61 6.20 -19.70
N LYS A 27 -9.02 6.83 -18.59
CA LYS A 27 -10.05 7.89 -18.59
C LYS A 27 -9.49 9.27 -18.95
N GLY A 28 -8.26 9.34 -19.46
CA GLY A 28 -7.59 10.59 -19.81
C GLY A 28 -7.08 11.39 -18.60
N LYS A 29 -7.03 10.78 -17.41
CA LYS A 29 -6.29 11.33 -16.26
C LYS A 29 -4.84 10.82 -16.33
N GLY A 30 -3.92 11.35 -15.53
CA GLY A 30 -2.51 10.96 -15.59
C GLY A 30 -2.09 9.96 -14.51
N SER A 31 -1.07 9.17 -14.84
CA SER A 31 0.02 8.78 -13.93
C SER A 31 1.31 9.29 -14.59
N GLU A 32 2.25 9.81 -13.82
CA GLU A 32 3.52 10.31 -14.34
C GLU A 32 4.24 9.20 -15.12
N ALA A 33 4.61 9.45 -16.37
CA ALA A 33 5.46 8.53 -17.12
C ALA A 33 6.87 8.62 -16.54
N ILE A 34 7.28 7.59 -15.80
CA ILE A 34 8.60 7.48 -15.16
C ILE A 34 9.72 7.65 -16.18
N GLU A 35 9.47 7.27 -17.43
CA GLU A 35 10.35 7.45 -18.59
C GLU A 35 10.76 8.92 -18.81
N ASN A 36 9.95 9.88 -18.35
CA ASN A 36 10.24 11.31 -18.44
C ASN A 36 11.13 11.81 -17.29
N TYR A 37 11.34 11.02 -16.23
CA TYR A 37 12.07 11.42 -15.03
C TYR A 37 13.30 10.52 -14.81
N LYS A 38 14.46 10.98 -15.28
CA LYS A 38 15.75 10.32 -15.01
C LYS A 38 16.04 10.33 -13.50
N ASN A 39 16.59 9.23 -12.97
CA ASN A 39 16.94 9.06 -11.55
C ASN A 39 15.76 9.10 -10.56
N CYS A 40 14.56 8.75 -11.04
CA CYS A 40 13.35 8.61 -10.22
C CYS A 40 13.05 7.14 -9.92
N SER A 41 12.69 6.83 -8.68
CA SER A 41 12.05 5.56 -8.31
C SER A 41 10.54 5.76 -8.24
N PHE A 42 9.77 4.80 -8.72
CA PHE A 42 8.30 4.87 -8.68
C PHE A 42 7.71 3.59 -8.11
N ARG A 43 6.73 3.72 -7.22
CA ARG A 43 6.06 2.60 -6.57
C ARG A 43 4.57 2.86 -6.36
N PHE A 44 3.77 1.78 -6.38
CA PHE A 44 2.38 1.79 -5.92
C PHE A 44 2.26 1.28 -4.48
N ILE A 45 1.61 2.05 -3.59
CA ILE A 45 1.34 1.66 -2.19
C ILE A 45 0.11 0.73 -2.11
N SER A 46 -0.79 0.78 -3.09
CA SER A 46 -2.00 -0.06 -3.18
C SER A 46 -3.04 0.17 -2.08
N ILE A 47 -3.28 1.45 -1.75
CA ILE A 47 -4.36 1.93 -0.87
C ILE A 47 -5.64 2.09 -1.69
N GLU A 48 -6.65 1.29 -1.36
CA GLU A 48 -7.94 1.30 -2.03
C GLU A 48 -8.66 2.65 -1.93
N ASN A 49 -9.59 2.89 -2.85
CA ASN A 49 -10.34 4.15 -2.88
C ASN A 49 -11.28 4.31 -1.66
N ILE A 50 -11.80 5.52 -1.49
CA ILE A 50 -12.68 5.86 -0.37
C ILE A 50 -13.95 4.99 -0.26
N HIS A 51 -14.43 4.42 -1.37
CA HIS A 51 -15.62 3.58 -1.37
C HIS A 51 -15.32 2.21 -0.77
N VAL A 52 -14.16 1.65 -1.11
CA VAL A 52 -13.69 0.39 -0.51
C VAL A 52 -13.40 0.57 0.98
N MET A 53 -12.72 1.66 1.37
CA MET A 53 -12.44 1.96 2.77
C MET A 53 -13.73 2.11 3.60
N ARG A 54 -14.74 2.79 3.04
CA ARG A 54 -16.06 2.94 3.69
C ARG A 54 -16.78 1.61 3.85
N SER A 55 -16.75 0.78 2.81
CA SER A 55 -17.32 -0.57 2.88
C SER A 55 -16.65 -1.39 3.98
N SER A 56 -15.32 -1.38 4.02
CA SER A 56 -14.52 -2.07 5.04
C SER A 56 -14.82 -1.59 6.47
N SER A 57 -14.89 -0.27 6.68
CA SER A 57 -15.22 0.29 8.01
C SER A 57 -16.63 -0.05 8.46
N ASN A 58 -17.58 -0.10 7.53
CA ASN A 58 -18.96 -0.48 7.82
C ASN A 58 -19.05 -1.96 8.19
N SER A 59 -18.40 -2.86 7.43
CA SER A 59 -18.33 -4.28 7.76
C SER A 59 -17.70 -4.53 9.13
N LEU A 60 -16.64 -3.79 9.49
CA LEU A 60 -16.05 -3.85 10.83
C LEU A 60 -17.03 -3.39 11.90
N ARG A 61 -17.70 -2.25 11.68
CA ARG A 61 -18.69 -1.73 12.62
C ARG A 61 -19.81 -2.74 12.86
N ASP A 62 -20.32 -3.36 11.80
CA ASP A 62 -21.41 -4.33 11.88
C ASP A 62 -20.96 -5.59 12.62
N LEU A 63 -19.73 -6.06 12.40
CA LEU A 63 -19.12 -7.14 13.17
C LEU A 63 -19.02 -6.78 14.67
N CYS A 64 -18.54 -5.59 15.01
CA CYS A 64 -18.39 -5.16 16.40
C CYS A 64 -19.73 -4.96 17.14
N LEU A 65 -20.81 -4.66 16.41
CA LEU A 65 -22.14 -4.48 16.98
C LEU A 65 -22.98 -5.76 16.99
N SER A 66 -22.48 -6.84 16.38
CA SER A 66 -23.17 -8.12 16.35
C SER A 66 -23.21 -8.76 17.74
N ALA A 67 -24.41 -9.14 18.21
CA ALA A 67 -24.60 -9.66 19.56
C ALA A 67 -24.25 -11.16 19.70
N ASN A 68 -24.12 -11.89 18.58
CA ASN A 68 -24.01 -13.36 18.54
C ASN A 68 -22.86 -13.84 17.65
N VAL A 69 -21.68 -13.24 17.75
CA VAL A 69 -20.49 -13.77 17.07
C VAL A 69 -19.67 -14.59 18.05
N ASP A 70 -19.51 -15.87 17.73
CA ASP A 70 -18.66 -16.76 18.50
C ASP A 70 -17.20 -16.28 18.44
N SER A 71 -16.51 -16.40 19.57
CA SER A 71 -15.11 -15.95 19.69
C SER A 71 -14.17 -16.64 18.70
N ALA A 72 -14.50 -17.87 18.28
CA ALA A 72 -13.76 -18.64 17.30
C ALA A 72 -13.88 -18.06 15.87
N ASP A 73 -15.02 -17.48 15.52
CA ASP A 73 -15.29 -16.96 14.18
C ASP A 73 -14.90 -15.48 14.04
N PHE A 74 -14.81 -14.75 15.15
CA PHE A 74 -14.56 -13.31 15.17
C PHE A 74 -13.30 -12.91 14.37
N LEU A 75 -12.17 -13.62 14.54
CA LEU A 75 -10.93 -13.28 13.84
C LEU A 75 -11.00 -13.53 12.33
N SER A 76 -11.73 -14.57 11.91
CA SER A 76 -11.99 -14.86 10.50
C SER A 76 -12.86 -13.77 9.88
N LEU A 77 -13.96 -13.41 10.56
CA LEU A 77 -14.85 -12.33 10.13
C LEU A 77 -14.14 -10.98 10.11
N LEU A 78 -13.31 -10.67 11.11
CA LEU A 78 -12.48 -9.47 11.16
C LEU A 78 -11.53 -9.39 9.96
N SER A 79 -10.87 -10.51 9.65
CA SER A 79 -10.00 -10.61 8.47
C SER A 79 -10.78 -10.40 7.18
N GLY A 80 -12.02 -10.92 7.11
CA GLY A 80 -12.95 -10.72 6.00
C GLY A 80 -13.40 -9.27 5.78
N THR A 81 -13.36 -8.41 6.81
CA THR A 81 -13.64 -6.97 6.63
C THR A 81 -12.56 -6.25 5.83
N GLY A 82 -11.34 -6.79 5.76
CA GLY A 82 -10.19 -6.15 5.13
C GLY A 82 -9.62 -4.95 5.89
N TRP A 83 -10.23 -4.51 7.00
CA TRP A 83 -9.87 -3.26 7.67
C TRP A 83 -8.42 -3.23 8.14
N MET A 84 -7.98 -4.29 8.81
CA MET A 84 -6.60 -4.41 9.30
C MET A 84 -5.58 -4.42 8.17
N GLN A 85 -5.93 -5.00 7.03
CA GLN A 85 -5.07 -5.02 5.85
C GLN A 85 -4.94 -3.62 5.25
N HIS A 86 -6.03 -2.84 5.19
CA HIS A 86 -5.99 -1.46 4.73
C HIS A 86 -5.13 -0.57 5.64
N ILE A 87 -5.30 -0.68 6.97
CA ILE A 87 -4.46 0.06 7.93
C ILE A 87 -2.99 -0.33 7.78
N SER A 88 -2.69 -1.63 7.65
CA SER A 88 -1.33 -2.12 7.44
C SER A 88 -0.69 -1.51 6.19
N ARG A 89 -1.41 -1.43 5.06
CA ARG A 89 -0.90 -0.80 3.83
C ARG A 89 -0.61 0.69 4.00
N VAL A 90 -1.46 1.44 4.71
CA VAL A 90 -1.25 2.86 4.99
C VAL A 90 0.02 3.05 5.82
N MET A 91 0.18 2.27 6.88
CA MET A 91 1.35 2.33 7.76
C MET A 91 2.63 1.90 7.02
N ALA A 92 2.56 0.87 6.19
CA ALA A 92 3.69 0.40 5.38
C ALA A 92 4.15 1.47 4.37
N GLY A 93 3.21 2.12 3.68
CA GLY A 93 3.53 3.24 2.79
C GLY A 93 4.17 4.41 3.52
N ALA A 94 3.58 4.85 4.64
CA ALA A 94 4.15 5.92 5.45
C ALA A 94 5.57 5.59 5.95
N ASN A 95 5.79 4.34 6.38
CA ASN A 95 7.11 3.88 6.81
C ASN A 95 8.13 3.88 5.65
N GLU A 96 7.72 3.52 4.44
CA GLU A 96 8.61 3.54 3.27
C GLU A 96 9.05 4.95 2.88
N VAL A 97 8.12 5.92 2.93
CA VAL A 97 8.45 7.35 2.75
C VAL A 97 9.49 7.81 3.77
N VAL A 98 9.26 7.54 5.05
CA VAL A 98 10.20 7.89 6.13
C VAL A 98 11.54 7.19 5.90
N ARG A 99 11.54 5.90 5.63
CA ARG A 99 12.75 5.11 5.40
C ARG A 99 13.57 5.66 4.24
N THR A 100 12.92 6.11 3.17
CA THR A 100 13.58 6.69 2.00
C THR A 100 14.18 8.07 2.31
N LEU A 101 13.49 8.89 3.10
CA LEU A 101 13.98 10.20 3.52
C LEU A 101 15.21 10.10 4.44
N TYR A 102 15.20 9.18 5.41
CA TYR A 102 16.25 9.09 6.43
C TYR A 102 17.40 8.14 6.06
N TYR A 103 17.16 7.16 5.17
CA TYR A 103 18.15 6.16 4.75
C TYR A 103 18.23 6.03 3.22
N PRO A 104 18.65 7.09 2.50
CA PRO A 104 18.63 7.12 1.03
C PRO A 104 19.52 6.06 0.36
N GLY A 105 20.45 5.42 1.09
CA GLY A 105 21.30 4.34 0.59
C GLY A 105 20.81 2.91 0.86
N CYS A 106 19.76 2.72 1.66
CA CYS A 106 19.26 1.39 2.02
C CYS A 106 18.04 1.00 1.18
N PHE A 107 18.15 0.91 -0.14
CA PHE A 107 17.13 0.17 -0.93
C PHE A 107 17.32 -1.33 -0.72
N PHE A 108 16.99 -1.84 0.47
CA PHE A 108 16.83 -3.27 0.68
C PHE A 108 15.43 -3.66 0.16
N PRO A 109 15.32 -4.61 -0.78
CA PRO A 109 14.05 -5.27 -0.97
C PRO A 109 13.80 -6.04 0.33
N PHE A 110 12.78 -5.67 1.10
CA PHE A 110 12.19 -6.67 1.98
C PHE A 110 11.74 -7.79 1.05
N PRO A 111 12.26 -9.02 1.17
CA PRO A 111 11.60 -10.14 0.54
C PRO A 111 10.24 -10.20 1.23
N VAL A 112 9.18 -9.97 0.46
CA VAL A 112 7.87 -10.53 0.78
C VAL A 112 8.10 -12.04 0.86
N THR A 113 8.40 -12.53 2.05
CA THR A 113 8.37 -13.97 2.29
C THR A 113 6.94 -14.41 1.99
N PRO A 114 6.72 -15.39 1.10
CA PRO A 114 5.42 -16.03 1.04
C PRO A 114 5.20 -16.66 2.41
N LEU A 115 4.09 -16.32 3.05
CA LEU A 115 3.56 -17.11 4.16
C LEU A 115 3.18 -18.48 3.57
N HIS A 116 4.16 -19.38 3.52
CA HIS A 116 3.96 -20.81 3.39
C HIS A 116 4.07 -21.42 4.79
N THR A 117 2.91 -21.70 5.36
CA THR A 117 2.61 -22.91 6.12
C THR A 117 1.16 -23.24 5.86
#